data_AF-A0A972LNU8-F1
#
_entry.id   AF-A0A972LNU8-F1
#
_cell.length_a   1.000
_cell.length_b   1.000
_cell.length_c   1.000
_cell.angle_alpha   90.00
_cell.angle_beta   90.00
_cell.angle_gamma   90.00
#
_symmetry.space_group_name_H-M   'P 1'
#
loop_
_entity.id
_entity.type
_entity.pdbx_description
1 polymer ?
#
loop_
_entity_poly.entity_id
_entity_poly.type
_entity_poly.pdbx_seq_one_letter_code
_entity_poly.pdbx_strand_id
1 'polypeptide(L)'
;MTNTETNSSEQSCGPVDPSMISPVMRSVYLYISNTLLEEGRMPSLKEVSEKTEQPLEVINQVLDVFESVAGIYRDPFFNNVIAFYPVAAIPTIHKIVRSGSKRIAYSPCAMDALTLAPTLERKLDIRSACRYCDHEITISYNDDGSKITGHTPEDIWIWIEDRIPSDAPYYLVVCINTNFFCSKEHLDKWRAAETSTHSGKPYSLSDAFAASDRWCTYKMYKLVVEGRPWGGKALDQV
;
A
#
# COMPACT_ATOMS: atom_id res chain seq x y z
N MET A 1 -12.89 26.49 29.22
CA MET A 1 -12.70 25.04 29.04
C MET A 1 -12.80 24.75 27.56
N THR A 2 -11.69 24.90 26.85
CA THR A 2 -11.58 24.61 25.42
C THR A 2 -10.97 23.21 25.32
N ASN A 3 -11.81 22.23 24.99
CA ASN A 3 -11.36 20.89 24.62
C ASN A 3 -10.64 20.98 23.27
N THR A 4 -9.32 20.87 23.30
CA THR A 4 -8.52 20.54 22.13
C THR A 4 -8.81 19.08 21.77
N GLU A 5 -9.63 18.90 20.74
CA GLU A 5 -9.72 17.63 20.01
C GLU A 5 -8.31 17.31 19.49
N THR A 6 -7.68 16.31 20.11
CA THR A 6 -6.43 15.74 19.64
C THR A 6 -6.75 14.99 18.36
N ASN A 7 -6.16 15.45 17.25
CA ASN A 7 -6.25 14.84 15.92
C ASN A 7 -5.76 13.38 15.99
N SER A 8 -6.69 12.44 16.15
CA SER A 8 -6.43 10.99 16.20
C SER A 8 -5.93 10.41 14.86
N SER A 9 -5.85 11.22 13.79
CA SER A 9 -5.38 10.79 12.48
C SER A 9 -3.86 10.84 12.29
N GLU A 10 -3.10 11.50 13.18
CA GLU A 10 -1.62 11.50 13.10
C GLU A 10 -0.98 10.28 13.78
N GLN A 11 -1.76 9.53 14.57
CA GLN A 11 -1.26 8.47 15.45
C GLN A 11 -1.40 7.04 14.88
N SER A 12 -1.97 6.85 13.68
CA SER A 12 -2.29 5.51 13.17
C SER A 12 -1.18 4.85 12.34
N CYS A 13 -0.25 5.62 11.79
CA CYS A 13 0.93 5.10 11.12
C CYS A 13 2.06 5.11 12.14
N GLY A 14 2.37 3.96 12.75
CA GLY A 14 3.44 3.86 13.74
C GLY A 14 4.72 4.55 13.23
N PRO A 15 5.45 5.29 14.08
CA PRO A 15 6.61 6.04 13.64
C PRO A 15 7.72 5.04 13.27
N VAL A 16 7.84 4.71 12.00
CA VAL A 16 9.10 4.18 11.49
C VAL A 16 10.08 5.35 11.59
N ASP A 17 10.90 5.33 12.62
CA ASP A 17 12.01 6.27 12.77
C ASP A 17 12.94 6.10 11.55
N PRO A 18 13.14 7.16 10.72
CA PRO A 18 14.01 7.12 9.55
C PRO A 18 15.43 6.64 9.86
N SER A 19 15.94 6.89 11.07
CA SER A 19 17.26 6.45 11.49
C SER A 19 17.38 4.93 11.60
N MET A 20 16.25 4.21 11.66
CA MET A 20 16.22 2.74 11.66
C MET A 20 16.45 2.16 10.26
N ILE A 21 16.26 2.92 9.17
CA ILE A 21 16.42 2.40 7.82
C ILE A 21 17.89 2.51 7.40
N SER A 22 18.64 1.42 7.60
CA SER A 22 20.01 1.32 7.10
C SER A 22 20.08 1.29 5.56
N PRO A 23 21.23 1.64 4.95
CA PRO A 23 21.44 1.48 3.51
C PRO A 23 21.18 0.06 3.01
N VAL A 24 21.50 -0.95 3.83
CA VAL A 24 21.24 -2.36 3.53
C VAL A 24 19.74 -2.63 3.45
N MET A 25 18.97 -2.19 4.46
CA MET A 25 17.51 -2.34 4.46
C MET A 25 16.86 -1.68 3.26
N ARG A 26 17.29 -0.46 2.92
CA ARG A 26 16.82 0.27 1.74
C ARG A 26 17.13 -0.47 0.44
N SER A 27 18.35 -0.99 0.30
CA SER A 27 18.78 -1.75 -0.89
C SER A 27 17.92 -3.01 -1.09
N VAL A 28 17.72 -3.80 -0.04
CA VAL A 28 16.85 -4.99 -0.05
C VAL A 28 15.41 -4.63 -0.40
N TYR A 29 14.84 -3.62 0.28
CA TYR A 29 13.46 -3.19 0.05
C TYR A 29 13.22 -2.69 -1.37
N LEU A 30 14.14 -1.86 -1.90
CA LEU A 30 14.05 -1.35 -3.26
C LEU A 30 14.15 -2.46 -4.29
N TYR A 31 15.07 -3.41 -4.10
CA TYR A 31 15.21 -4.51 -5.05
C TYR A 31 13.93 -5.36 -5.09
N ILE A 32 13.41 -5.78 -3.92
CA ILE A 32 12.19 -6.58 -3.84
C ILE A 32 10.99 -5.81 -4.42
N SER A 33 10.77 -4.56 -3.99
CA SER A 33 9.64 -3.75 -4.47
C SER A 33 9.69 -3.52 -5.97
N ASN A 34 10.88 -3.24 -6.52
CA ASN A 34 11.04 -3.06 -7.96
C ASN A 34 10.76 -4.38 -8.69
N THR A 35 11.33 -5.51 -8.28
CA THR A 35 11.04 -6.80 -8.92
C THR A 35 9.54 -7.12 -8.90
N LEU A 36 8.85 -6.84 -7.79
CA LEU A 36 7.39 -6.99 -7.70
C LEU A 36 6.65 -6.09 -8.71
N LEU A 37 7.05 -4.82 -8.81
CA LEU A 37 6.46 -3.83 -9.72
C LEU A 37 6.76 -4.08 -11.20
N GLU A 38 7.95 -4.58 -11.51
CA GLU A 38 8.44 -4.74 -12.87
C GLU A 38 8.07 -6.12 -13.44
N GLU A 39 8.13 -7.15 -12.61
CA GLU A 39 7.98 -8.54 -13.03
C GLU A 39 6.69 -9.20 -12.55
N GLY A 40 6.04 -8.63 -11.53
CA GLY A 40 4.80 -9.19 -10.95
C GLY A 40 5.02 -10.47 -10.14
N ARG A 41 6.25 -10.71 -9.66
CA ARG A 41 6.62 -11.89 -8.86
C ARG A 41 7.55 -11.49 -7.71
N MET A 42 7.49 -12.25 -6.62
CA MET A 42 8.48 -12.15 -5.54
C MET A 42 9.83 -12.72 -6.03
N PRO A 43 10.96 -12.00 -5.89
CA PRO A 43 12.27 -12.60 -6.10
C PRO A 43 12.56 -13.64 -5.01
N SER A 44 13.31 -14.68 -5.36
CA SER A 44 13.87 -15.60 -4.38
C SER A 44 14.88 -14.88 -3.48
N LEU A 45 15.02 -15.30 -2.23
CA LEU A 45 16.01 -14.70 -1.32
C LEU A 45 17.45 -14.84 -1.84
N LYS A 46 17.71 -15.84 -2.67
CA LYS A 46 18.99 -15.99 -3.38
C LYS A 46 19.21 -14.90 -4.43
N GLU A 47 18.20 -14.59 -5.25
CA GLU A 47 18.26 -13.45 -6.19
C GLU A 47 18.49 -12.14 -5.43
N VAL A 48 17.80 -11.93 -4.30
CA VAL A 48 18.00 -10.76 -3.44
C VAL A 48 19.44 -10.72 -2.93
N SER A 49 19.95 -11.83 -2.39
CA SER A 49 21.31 -11.95 -1.87
C SER A 49 22.37 -11.61 -2.90
N GLU A 50 22.26 -12.20 -4.09
CA GLU A 50 23.18 -11.95 -5.20
C GLU A 50 23.12 -10.49 -5.65
N LYS A 51 21.92 -9.90 -5.72
CA LYS A 51 21.77 -8.53 -6.22
C LYS A 51 22.17 -7.46 -5.21
N THR A 52 21.92 -7.68 -3.93
CA THR A 52 22.23 -6.71 -2.86
C THR A 52 23.59 -6.95 -2.20
N GLU A 53 24.30 -8.01 -2.61
CA GLU A 53 25.58 -8.44 -2.02
C GLU A 53 25.47 -8.66 -0.51
N GLN A 54 24.33 -9.21 -0.06
CA GLN A 54 24.06 -9.46 1.36
C GLN A 54 23.93 -10.95 1.64
N PRO A 55 24.43 -11.44 2.80
CA PRO A 55 24.13 -12.80 3.24
C PRO A 55 22.62 -13.02 3.43
N LEU A 56 22.14 -14.25 3.19
CA LEU A 56 20.73 -14.62 3.39
C LEU A 56 20.25 -14.30 4.82
N GLU A 57 21.11 -14.47 5.82
CA GLU A 57 20.83 -14.14 7.22
C GLU A 57 20.48 -12.65 7.40
N VAL A 58 21.24 -11.76 6.76
CA VAL A 58 20.97 -10.31 6.80
C VAL A 58 19.65 -9.99 6.12
N ILE A 59 19.34 -10.66 5.00
CA ILE A 59 18.06 -10.44 4.29
C ILE A 59 16.88 -10.88 5.15
N ASN A 60 16.97 -12.02 5.84
CA ASN A 60 15.94 -12.46 6.77
C ASN A 60 15.73 -11.45 7.90
N GLN A 61 16.82 -10.95 8.50
CA GLN A 61 16.74 -9.91 9.52
C GLN A 61 16.08 -8.63 9.00
N VAL A 62 16.38 -8.22 7.77
CA VAL A 62 15.69 -7.07 7.13
C VAL A 62 14.19 -7.32 7.00
N LEU A 63 13.78 -8.51 6.55
CA LEU A 63 12.37 -8.87 6.44
C LEU A 63 11.69 -8.89 7.83
N ASP A 64 12.35 -9.42 8.85
CA ASP A 64 11.84 -9.45 10.22
C ASP A 64 11.63 -8.01 10.77
N VAL A 65 12.56 -7.11 10.49
CA VAL A 65 12.41 -5.69 10.87
C VAL A 65 11.23 -5.06 10.14
N PHE A 66 11.09 -5.25 8.82
CA PHE A 66 9.93 -4.74 8.11
C PHE A 66 8.60 -5.34 8.58
N GLU A 67 8.58 -6.60 9.01
CA GLU A 67 7.37 -7.21 9.56
C GLU A 67 7.02 -6.60 10.92
N SER A 68 8.01 -6.34 11.78
CA SER A 68 7.81 -5.73 13.10
C SER A 68 7.20 -4.33 13.05
N VAL A 69 7.36 -3.63 11.93
CA VAL A 69 6.76 -2.30 11.69
C VAL A 69 5.57 -2.34 10.74
N ALA A 70 5.01 -3.52 10.48
CA ALA A 70 3.90 -3.75 9.55
C ALA A 70 4.16 -3.27 8.10
N GLY A 71 5.43 -3.20 7.70
CA GLY A 71 5.86 -2.89 6.32
C GLY A 71 5.82 -4.10 5.38
N ILE A 72 5.78 -5.30 5.94
CA ILE A 72 5.41 -6.53 5.22
C ILE A 72 4.41 -7.34 6.04
N TYR A 73 3.77 -8.29 5.38
CA TYR A 73 3.01 -9.36 6.04
C TYR A 73 3.43 -10.71 5.45
N ARG A 74 3.85 -11.64 6.30
CA ARG A 74 4.08 -13.04 5.93
C ARG A 74 2.94 -13.92 6.40
N ASP A 75 2.65 -14.95 5.60
CA ASP A 75 1.76 -16.03 6.01
C ASP A 75 2.38 -16.78 7.21
N PRO A 76 1.60 -17.04 8.29
CA PRO A 76 2.15 -17.63 9.52
C PRO A 76 2.55 -19.11 9.40
N PHE A 77 2.15 -19.81 8.34
CA PHE A 77 2.40 -21.26 8.20
C PHE A 77 3.64 -21.57 7.36
N PHE A 78 3.78 -20.89 6.23
CA PHE A 78 4.82 -21.08 5.22
C PHE A 78 5.86 -19.96 5.23
N ASN A 79 5.64 -18.90 6.00
CA ASN A 79 6.51 -17.73 6.09
C ASN A 79 6.74 -17.01 4.74
N ASN A 80 5.81 -17.20 3.79
CA ASN A 80 5.85 -16.54 2.50
C ASN A 80 5.40 -15.09 2.66
N VAL A 81 6.13 -14.15 2.06
CA VAL A 81 5.67 -12.76 1.96
C VAL A 81 4.40 -12.72 1.11
N ILE A 82 3.35 -12.11 1.67
CA ILE A 82 2.04 -11.93 1.02
C ILE A 82 1.88 -10.46 0.61
N ALA A 83 2.17 -9.54 1.53
CA ALA A 83 2.21 -8.11 1.26
C ALA A 83 3.61 -7.56 1.50
N PHE A 84 4.11 -6.79 0.56
CA PHE A 84 5.36 -6.03 0.62
C PHE A 84 5.03 -4.57 0.30
N TYR A 85 4.43 -3.90 1.29
CA TYR A 85 3.68 -2.66 1.06
C TYR A 85 4.52 -1.60 0.34
N PRO A 86 3.96 -0.89 -0.64
CA PRO A 86 2.55 -0.89 -1.08
C PRO A 86 2.19 -1.96 -2.15
N VAL A 87 3.07 -2.92 -2.40
CA VAL A 87 2.92 -3.93 -3.46
C VAL A 87 2.58 -5.30 -2.85
N ALA A 88 1.84 -6.14 -3.55
CA ALA A 88 1.56 -7.51 -3.11
C ALA A 88 2.58 -8.47 -3.73
N ALA A 89 3.03 -9.44 -2.93
CA ALA A 89 3.91 -10.52 -3.36
C ALA A 89 3.16 -11.67 -4.04
N ILE A 90 1.82 -11.65 -3.94
CA ILE A 90 0.91 -12.60 -4.59
C ILE A 90 -0.11 -11.86 -5.47
N PRO A 91 -0.74 -12.53 -6.44
CA PRO A 91 -1.85 -11.97 -7.19
C PRO A 91 -3.01 -11.54 -6.27
N THR A 92 -3.52 -10.33 -6.51
CA THR A 92 -4.72 -9.78 -5.86
C THR A 92 -5.71 -9.28 -6.91
N ILE A 93 -6.89 -8.85 -6.47
CA ILE A 93 -7.86 -8.20 -7.36
C ILE A 93 -7.37 -6.82 -7.85
N HIS A 94 -6.48 -6.16 -7.11
CA HIS A 94 -5.98 -4.82 -7.42
C HIS A 94 -4.72 -4.90 -8.28
N LYS A 95 -4.92 -4.88 -9.60
CA LYS A 95 -3.85 -4.98 -10.60
C LYS A 95 -3.29 -3.61 -10.92
N ILE A 96 -1.97 -3.54 -10.99
CA ILE A 96 -1.21 -2.37 -11.40
C ILE A 96 -0.62 -2.67 -12.77
N VAL A 97 -1.03 -1.87 -13.75
CA VAL A 97 -0.63 -2.00 -15.15
C VAL A 97 0.26 -0.81 -15.50
N ARG A 98 1.48 -1.09 -15.94
CA ARG A 98 2.41 -0.06 -16.40
C ARG A 98 2.23 0.16 -17.90
N SER A 99 2.24 1.42 -18.33
CA SER A 99 2.19 1.75 -19.76
C SER A 99 3.33 1.05 -20.51
N GLY A 100 3.01 0.34 -21.59
CA GLY A 100 3.97 -0.39 -22.43
C GLY A 100 4.48 -1.72 -21.84
N SER A 101 4.10 -2.10 -20.61
CA SER A 101 4.47 -3.39 -20.02
C SER A 101 3.38 -4.44 -20.26
N LYS A 102 3.79 -5.69 -20.52
CA LYS A 102 2.90 -6.86 -20.51
C LYS A 102 2.79 -7.50 -19.12
N ARG A 103 3.61 -7.07 -18.17
CA ARG A 103 3.62 -7.59 -16.79
C ARG A 103 2.62 -6.81 -15.95
N ILE A 104 1.99 -7.53 -15.02
CA ILE A 104 1.01 -7.01 -14.08
C ILE A 104 1.63 -7.13 -12.69
N ALA A 105 1.69 -6.02 -11.97
CA ALA A 105 1.96 -6.02 -10.55
C ALA A 105 0.63 -5.99 -9.77
N TYR A 106 0.69 -6.24 -8.47
CA TYR A 106 -0.49 -6.33 -7.63
C TYR A 106 -0.34 -5.45 -6.41
N SER A 107 -1.45 -4.98 -5.87
CA SER A 107 -1.47 -4.19 -4.65
C SER A 107 -2.32 -4.87 -3.57
N PRO A 108 -1.96 -4.77 -2.27
CA PRO A 108 -2.68 -5.45 -1.19
C PRO A 108 -4.12 -4.98 -1.00
N CYS A 109 -4.41 -3.71 -1.29
CA CYS A 109 -5.74 -3.11 -1.07
C CYS A 109 -6.02 -1.95 -2.04
N ALA A 110 -7.23 -1.40 -1.99
CA ALA A 110 -7.64 -0.29 -2.86
C ALA A 110 -6.81 0.98 -2.64
N MET A 111 -6.50 1.35 -1.39
CA MET A 111 -5.71 2.55 -1.09
C MET A 111 -4.24 2.39 -1.46
N ASP A 112 -3.64 1.22 -1.24
CA ASP A 112 -2.28 0.95 -1.72
C ASP A 112 -2.21 1.07 -3.25
N ALA A 113 -3.22 0.56 -3.96
CA ALA A 113 -3.28 0.69 -5.41
C ALA A 113 -3.41 2.15 -5.86
N LEU A 114 -4.34 2.88 -5.23
CA LEU A 114 -4.66 4.27 -5.54
C LEU A 114 -3.47 5.22 -5.32
N THR A 115 -2.69 4.96 -4.28
CA THR A 115 -1.57 5.81 -3.89
C THR A 115 -0.25 5.44 -4.58
N LEU A 116 -0.19 4.32 -5.30
CA LEU A 116 1.05 3.83 -5.89
C LEU A 116 1.61 4.72 -7.01
N ALA A 117 0.74 5.23 -7.89
CA ALA A 117 1.17 6.12 -8.99
C ALA A 117 1.85 7.41 -8.48
N PRO A 118 1.24 8.19 -7.56
CA PRO A 118 1.92 9.36 -6.99
C PRO A 118 3.11 8.97 -6.10
N THR A 119 3.10 7.80 -5.46
CA THR A 119 4.25 7.29 -4.69
C THR A 119 5.49 7.09 -5.56
N LEU A 120 5.29 6.51 -6.75
CA LEU A 120 6.36 6.20 -7.71
C LEU A 120 6.67 7.34 -8.67
N GLU A 121 5.87 8.42 -8.64
CA GLU A 121 5.94 9.59 -9.53
C GLU A 121 5.95 9.19 -11.01
N ARG A 122 5.07 8.23 -11.35
CA ARG A 122 5.03 7.59 -12.67
C ARG A 122 3.61 7.20 -13.05
N LYS A 123 3.36 7.18 -14.35
CA LYS A 123 2.13 6.64 -14.94
C LYS A 123 1.92 5.17 -14.62
N LEU A 124 0.79 4.88 -13.98
CA LEU A 124 0.24 3.55 -13.80
C LEU A 124 -1.24 3.58 -14.17
N ASP A 125 -1.80 2.42 -14.49
CA ASP A 125 -3.24 2.20 -14.55
C ASP A 125 -3.60 1.15 -13.50
N ILE A 126 -4.76 1.33 -12.86
CA ILE A 126 -5.32 0.35 -11.92
C ILE A 126 -6.43 -0.40 -12.64
N ARG A 127 -6.45 -1.73 -12.47
CA ARG A 127 -7.61 -2.56 -12.79
C ARG A 127 -8.02 -3.36 -11.56
N SER A 128 -9.26 -3.23 -11.15
CA SER A 128 -9.82 -3.86 -9.96
C SER A 128 -11.27 -4.31 -10.24
N ALA A 129 -11.94 -4.79 -9.21
CA ALA A 129 -13.37 -5.06 -9.24
C ALA A 129 -14.07 -4.42 -8.03
N CYS A 130 -15.36 -4.13 -8.18
CA CYS A 130 -16.23 -3.73 -7.08
C CYS A 130 -16.38 -4.90 -6.10
N ARG A 131 -16.13 -4.65 -4.82
CA ARG A 131 -16.24 -5.67 -3.77
C ARG A 131 -17.64 -6.28 -3.61
N TYR A 132 -18.69 -5.56 -4.02
CA TYR A 132 -20.07 -6.01 -3.88
C TYR A 132 -20.57 -6.87 -5.04
N CYS A 133 -20.22 -6.51 -6.28
CA CYS A 133 -20.82 -7.11 -7.49
C CYS A 133 -19.81 -7.54 -8.56
N ASP A 134 -18.52 -7.47 -8.28
CA ASP A 134 -17.42 -7.81 -9.19
C ASP A 134 -17.35 -6.98 -10.50
N HIS A 135 -18.13 -5.91 -10.62
CA HIS A 135 -18.04 -5.00 -11.77
C HIS A 135 -16.63 -4.42 -11.90
N GLU A 136 -16.09 -4.40 -13.12
CA GLU A 136 -14.73 -3.93 -13.37
C GLU A 136 -14.57 -2.46 -12.99
N ILE A 137 -13.45 -2.15 -12.35
CA ILE A 137 -13.05 -0.79 -12.00
C ILE A 137 -11.70 -0.50 -12.65
N THR A 138 -11.60 0.60 -13.39
CA THR A 138 -10.34 1.08 -13.95
C THR A 138 -10.08 2.52 -13.56
N ILE A 139 -8.82 2.85 -13.29
CA ILE A 139 -8.37 4.20 -12.94
C ILE A 139 -7.06 4.45 -13.67
N SER A 140 -6.97 5.57 -14.39
CA SER A 140 -5.81 5.96 -15.17
C SER A 140 -5.21 7.24 -14.64
N TYR A 141 -3.89 7.32 -14.70
CA TYR A 141 -3.13 8.47 -14.22
C TYR A 141 -2.44 9.21 -15.38
N ASN A 142 -2.05 10.45 -15.13
CA ASN A 142 -1.16 11.19 -16.00
C ASN A 142 0.29 10.65 -15.91
N ASP A 143 1.18 11.24 -16.70
CA ASP A 143 2.52 10.69 -16.91
C ASP A 143 3.40 10.66 -15.64
N ASP A 144 3.22 11.61 -14.73
CA ASP A 144 3.92 11.70 -13.43
C ASP A 144 3.14 11.08 -12.26
N GLY A 145 1.98 10.47 -12.53
CA GLY A 145 1.15 9.82 -11.50
C GLY A 145 0.46 10.79 -10.51
N SER A 146 0.63 12.11 -10.64
CA SER A 146 0.10 13.10 -9.69
C SER A 146 -1.40 13.38 -9.83
N LYS A 147 -2.02 12.95 -10.94
CA LYS A 147 -3.45 13.19 -11.22
C LYS A 147 -4.11 11.98 -11.85
N ILE A 148 -5.34 11.70 -11.42
CA ILE A 148 -6.25 10.79 -12.12
C ILE A 148 -6.76 11.51 -13.39
N THR A 149 -6.60 10.89 -14.55
CA THR A 149 -7.01 11.42 -15.86
C THR A 149 -8.28 10.75 -16.40
N GLY A 150 -8.65 9.60 -15.86
CA GLY A 150 -9.84 8.87 -16.25
C GLY A 150 -10.12 7.74 -15.28
N HIS A 151 -11.38 7.34 -15.18
CA HIS A 151 -11.82 6.22 -14.36
C HIS A 151 -13.17 5.72 -14.85
N THR A 152 -13.43 4.44 -14.66
CA THR A 152 -14.77 3.87 -14.81
C THR A 152 -14.97 2.82 -13.73
N PRO A 153 -16.14 2.79 -13.07
CA PRO A 153 -17.31 3.66 -13.28
C PRO A 153 -17.13 5.11 -12.79
N GLU A 154 -18.09 6.00 -13.10
CA GLU A 154 -18.00 7.43 -12.73
C GLU A 154 -18.14 7.67 -11.22
N ASP A 155 -18.90 6.83 -10.51
CA ASP A 155 -19.15 6.97 -9.07
C ASP A 155 -18.33 5.95 -8.27
N ILE A 156 -17.01 5.90 -8.46
CA ILE A 156 -16.17 4.99 -7.65
C ILE A 156 -16.09 5.48 -6.21
N TRP A 157 -16.35 4.57 -5.28
CA TRP A 157 -16.17 4.77 -3.84
C TRP A 157 -15.17 3.79 -3.27
N ILE A 158 -14.53 4.18 -2.17
CA ILE A 158 -13.59 3.36 -1.43
C ILE A 158 -14.08 3.29 0.01
N TRP A 159 -14.16 2.07 0.54
CA TRP A 159 -14.22 1.90 1.99
C TRP A 159 -12.79 1.86 2.50
N ILE A 160 -12.45 2.76 3.42
CA ILE A 160 -11.16 2.74 4.11
C ILE A 160 -11.41 2.20 5.51
N GLU A 161 -10.86 1.02 5.81
CA GLU A 161 -10.92 0.46 7.14
C GLU A 161 -9.97 1.23 8.09
N ASP A 162 -10.45 1.59 9.28
CA ASP A 162 -9.67 2.30 10.29
C ASP A 162 -9.54 1.52 11.61
N ARG A 163 -10.03 0.26 11.64
CA ARG A 163 -9.82 -0.64 12.78
C ARG A 163 -8.32 -0.78 13.03
N ILE A 164 -7.88 -0.39 14.22
CA ILE A 164 -6.54 -0.69 14.72
C ILE A 164 -6.62 -2.07 15.38
N PRO A 165 -6.08 -3.14 14.77
CA PRO A 165 -6.17 -4.46 15.36
C PRO A 165 -5.25 -4.56 16.57
N SER A 166 -5.79 -4.99 17.72
CA SER A 166 -5.01 -5.27 18.93
C SER A 166 -4.38 -6.66 18.95
N ASP A 167 -4.94 -7.59 18.18
CA ASP A 167 -4.72 -9.03 18.25
C ASP A 167 -4.53 -9.69 16.87
N ALA A 168 -4.45 -8.89 15.81
CA ALA A 168 -4.30 -9.38 14.44
C ALA A 168 -3.34 -8.51 13.61
N PRO A 169 -2.66 -9.08 12.60
CA PRO A 169 -1.87 -8.32 11.64
C PRO A 169 -2.71 -7.27 10.89
N TYR A 170 -2.13 -6.09 10.66
CA TYR A 170 -2.76 -4.98 9.93
C TYR A 170 -3.33 -5.41 8.57
N TYR A 171 -2.62 -6.28 7.84
CA TYR A 171 -3.07 -6.81 6.55
C TYR A 171 -4.45 -7.50 6.61
N LEU A 172 -4.68 -8.35 7.62
CA LEU A 172 -5.89 -9.16 7.77
C LEU A 172 -7.10 -8.37 8.25
N VAL A 173 -6.90 -7.18 8.80
CA VAL A 173 -7.99 -6.34 9.32
C VAL A 173 -8.21 -5.13 8.44
N VAL A 174 -7.16 -4.39 8.09
CA VAL A 174 -7.28 -3.12 7.37
C VAL A 174 -7.22 -3.33 5.87
N CYS A 175 -6.14 -3.92 5.35
CA CYS A 175 -5.93 -3.98 3.90
C CYS A 175 -6.96 -4.84 3.20
N ILE A 176 -7.23 -6.06 3.68
CA ILE A 176 -8.23 -6.94 3.05
C ILE A 176 -9.65 -6.34 3.04
N ASN A 177 -9.94 -5.43 3.97
CA ASN A 177 -11.24 -4.76 4.09
C ASN A 177 -11.28 -3.38 3.42
N THR A 178 -10.15 -2.85 2.96
CA THR A 178 -10.07 -1.57 2.24
C THR A 178 -10.22 -1.80 0.73
N ASN A 179 -11.42 -1.55 0.19
CA ASN A 179 -11.81 -1.99 -1.15
C ASN A 179 -12.53 -0.92 -1.97
N PHE A 180 -12.52 -1.10 -3.29
CA PHE A 180 -13.27 -0.27 -4.24
C PHE A 180 -14.72 -0.76 -4.41
N PHE A 181 -15.61 0.19 -4.71
CA PHE A 181 -17.01 0.01 -5.05
C PHE A 181 -17.35 0.85 -6.28
N CYS A 182 -18.19 0.32 -7.18
CA CYS A 182 -18.57 1.04 -8.39
C CYS A 182 -19.67 2.11 -8.18
N SER A 183 -20.25 2.18 -6.99
CA SER A 183 -21.21 3.20 -6.59
C SER A 183 -21.28 3.31 -5.07
N LYS A 184 -21.77 4.45 -4.56
CA LYS A 184 -22.08 4.60 -3.12
C LYS A 184 -23.11 3.59 -2.65
N GLU A 185 -24.13 3.34 -3.48
CA GLU A 185 -25.20 2.39 -3.18
C GLU A 185 -24.66 0.97 -2.94
N HIS A 186 -23.71 0.52 -3.76
CA HIS A 186 -23.09 -0.79 -3.60
C HIS A 186 -22.23 -0.89 -2.34
N LEU A 187 -21.53 0.19 -1.99
CA LEU A 187 -20.82 0.27 -0.71
C LEU A 187 -21.82 0.12 0.45
N ASP A 188 -22.94 0.84 0.41
CA ASP A 188 -23.95 0.81 1.49
C ASP A 188 -24.63 -0.55 1.60
N LYS A 189 -24.94 -1.18 0.47
CA LYS A 189 -25.47 -2.55 0.44
C LYS A 189 -24.48 -3.57 1.00
N TRP A 190 -23.20 -3.48 0.63
CA TRP A 190 -22.17 -4.32 1.19
C TRP A 190 -22.06 -4.11 2.71
N ARG A 191 -22.01 -2.86 3.18
CA ARG A 191 -21.96 -2.54 4.62
C ARG A 191 -23.14 -3.08 5.40
N ALA A 192 -24.34 -3.03 4.83
CA ALA A 192 -25.56 -3.56 5.46
C ALA A 192 -25.61 -5.09 5.49
N ALA A 193 -24.95 -5.76 4.54
CA ALA A 193 -24.90 -7.22 4.45
C ALA A 193 -23.76 -7.84 5.27
N GLU A 194 -22.71 -7.08 5.58
CA GLU A 194 -21.57 -7.59 6.33
C GLU A 194 -21.91 -7.91 7.78
N THR A 195 -21.48 -9.09 8.22
CA THR A 195 -21.62 -9.53 9.61
C THR A 195 -20.46 -9.06 10.49
N SER A 196 -19.36 -8.67 9.86
CA SER A 196 -18.17 -8.18 10.55
C SER A 196 -18.38 -6.75 11.04
N THR A 197 -17.94 -6.46 12.25
CA THR A 197 -17.88 -5.07 12.73
C THR A 197 -16.73 -4.36 12.02
N HIS A 198 -17.05 -3.35 11.22
CA HIS A 198 -16.07 -2.43 10.64
C HIS A 198 -16.25 -1.04 11.24
N SER A 199 -15.15 -0.33 11.49
CA SER A 199 -15.17 1.06 11.99
C SER A 199 -14.82 2.09 10.93
N GLY A 200 -14.38 1.63 9.75
CA GLY A 200 -13.97 2.48 8.63
C GLY A 200 -15.00 3.48 8.12
N LYS A 201 -14.61 4.20 7.06
CA LYS A 201 -15.42 5.27 6.47
C LYS A 201 -15.45 5.19 4.94
N PRO A 202 -16.57 5.59 4.31
CA PRO A 202 -16.65 5.70 2.86
C PRO A 202 -15.99 7.00 2.38
N TYR A 203 -15.27 6.91 1.28
CA TYR A 203 -14.68 8.04 0.57
C TYR A 203 -15.03 7.97 -0.91
N SER A 204 -15.34 9.11 -1.52
CA SER A 204 -15.33 9.21 -2.98
C SER A 204 -13.92 8.97 -3.51
N LEU A 205 -13.78 8.58 -4.78
CA LEU A 205 -12.46 8.42 -5.41
C LEU A 205 -11.60 9.70 -5.27
N SER A 206 -12.21 10.88 -5.49
CA SER A 206 -11.51 12.15 -5.38
C SER A 206 -11.05 12.47 -3.97
N ASP A 207 -11.89 12.23 -2.96
CA ASP A 207 -11.55 12.53 -1.56
C ASP A 207 -10.46 11.57 -1.05
N ALA A 208 -10.54 10.29 -1.42
CA ALA A 208 -9.52 9.30 -1.09
C ALA A 208 -8.18 9.66 -1.75
N PHE A 209 -8.20 10.03 -3.03
CA PHE A 209 -6.98 10.43 -3.75
C PHE A 209 -6.37 11.72 -3.16
N ALA A 210 -7.18 12.71 -2.81
CA ALA A 210 -6.72 13.93 -2.15
C ALA A 210 -6.11 13.68 -0.76
N ALA A 211 -6.48 12.58 -0.11
CA ALA A 211 -5.97 12.16 1.19
C ALA A 211 -4.82 11.12 1.10
N SER A 212 -4.24 10.90 -0.09
CA SER A 212 -3.19 9.89 -0.31
C SER A 212 -1.99 10.04 0.63
N ASP A 213 -1.61 11.28 0.96
CA ASP A 213 -0.51 11.61 1.85
C ASP A 213 -0.72 11.17 3.31
N ARG A 214 -1.97 10.87 3.68
CA ARG A 214 -2.34 10.36 5.02
C ARG A 214 -2.21 8.84 5.11
N TRP A 215 -2.19 8.13 3.99
CA TRP A 215 -2.12 6.66 3.95
C TRP A 215 -0.73 6.16 4.39
N CYS A 216 -0.70 5.16 5.29
CA CYS A 216 0.54 4.79 5.97
C CYS A 216 1.59 4.18 5.06
N THR A 217 1.19 3.38 4.07
CA THR A 217 2.13 2.72 3.16
C THR A 217 2.76 3.70 2.18
N TYR A 218 2.01 4.75 1.78
CA TYR A 218 2.54 5.89 1.03
C TYR A 218 3.69 6.55 1.83
N LYS A 219 3.46 6.83 3.11
CA LYS A 219 4.46 7.41 4.01
C LYS A 219 5.67 6.49 4.20
N MET A 220 5.45 5.19 4.40
CA MET A 220 6.52 4.21 4.59
C MET A 220 7.41 4.09 3.34
N TYR A 221 6.83 4.00 2.14
CA TYR A 221 7.62 3.94 0.92
C TYR A 221 8.47 5.20 0.77
N LYS A 222 7.89 6.39 0.94
CA LYS A 222 8.62 7.67 0.89
C LYS A 222 9.75 7.71 1.91
N LEU A 223 9.52 7.22 3.14
CA LEU A 223 10.56 7.11 4.16
C LEU A 223 11.72 6.22 3.73
N VAL A 224 11.44 4.99 3.29
CA VAL A 224 12.47 3.99 2.93
C VAL A 224 13.22 4.44 1.67
N VAL A 225 12.52 5.01 0.70
CA VAL A 225 13.07 5.34 -0.61
C VAL A 225 13.70 6.73 -0.68
N GLU A 226 13.26 7.69 0.13
CA GLU A 226 13.81 9.06 0.09
C GLU A 226 14.67 9.39 1.32
N GLY A 227 14.63 8.56 2.37
CA GLY A 227 15.36 8.79 3.61
C GLY A 227 14.89 10.05 4.35
N ARG A 228 13.69 10.55 4.08
CA ARG A 228 13.20 11.79 4.69
C ARG A 228 12.20 11.48 5.81
N PRO A 229 12.46 11.86 7.07
CA PRO A 229 11.38 12.04 8.03
C PRO A 229 10.40 13.09 7.50
N TRP A 230 9.13 12.87 7.80
CA TRP A 230 8.02 13.74 7.44
C TRP A 230 8.34 15.23 7.68
N GLY A 231 8.20 16.07 6.65
CA GLY A 231 8.43 17.53 6.74
C GLY A 231 9.89 17.99 6.86
N GLY A 232 10.88 17.08 6.82
CA GLY A 232 12.31 17.40 6.91
C GLY A 232 13.00 17.58 5.55
N LYS A 233 14.11 18.34 5.54
CA LYS A 233 15.04 18.38 4.40
C LYS A 233 15.72 17.02 4.20
N ALA A 234 16.21 16.79 2.99
CA ALA A 234 16.89 15.56 2.60
C ALA A 234 18.13 15.28 3.49
N LEU A 235 18.40 14.00 3.81
CA LEU A 235 19.53 13.61 4.68
C LEU A 235 20.91 13.91 4.08
N ASP A 236 21.00 14.14 2.76
CA ASP A 236 22.20 14.63 2.08
C ASP A 236 22.40 16.15 2.23
N GLN A 237 21.54 16.82 3.02
CA GLN A 237 21.62 18.24 3.36
C GLN A 237 21.89 18.48 4.86
N VAL A 238 22.42 17.47 5.57
CA VAL A 238 23.00 17.60 6.92
C VAL A 238 24.48 17.28 6.87
#